data_AF-A0A821VYX2-F1
#
_entry.id   AF-A0A821VYX2-F1
#
_cell.length_a   1.000
_cell.length_b   1.000
_cell.length_c   1.000
_cell.angle_alpha   90.00
_cell.angle_beta   90.00
_cell.angle_gamma   90.00
#
_symmetry.space_group_name_H-M   'P 1'
#
loop_
_entity.id
_entity.type
_entity.pdbx_description
1 polymer ?
#
loop_
_entity_poly.entity_id
_entity_poly.type
_entity_poly.pdbx_seq_one_letter_code
_entity_poly.pdbx_strand_id
1 'polypeptide(L)'
;EKTIKKVEQTIHSSNIIHQANVDHLQPLYTLVETELCPLRQTDTISIEKTLQTKQVLENASNTYEEYLVAPMIGKRESQTVEKVDKTKL
;
A
#
# COMPACT_ATOMS: atom_id res chain seq x y z
N GLU A 1 4.33 -0.02 -22.97
CA GLU A 1 4.21 1.28 -23.66
C GLU A 1 2.86 1.97 -23.46
N LYS A 2 1.71 1.36 -23.83
CA LYS A 2 0.36 1.94 -23.68
C LYS A 2 0.04 2.43 -22.25
N THR A 3 0.43 1.66 -21.22
CA THR A 3 0.22 2.03 -19.81
C THR A 3 1.08 3.21 -19.38
N ILE A 4 2.34 3.25 -19.81
CA ILE A 4 3.29 4.32 -19.47
C ILE A 4 2.76 5.66 -20.00
N LYS A 5 2.37 5.70 -21.29
CA LYS A 5 1.78 6.89 -21.91
C LYS A 5 0.52 7.39 -21.18
N LYS A 6 -0.32 6.49 -20.69
CA LYS A 6 -1.53 6.84 -19.94
C LYS A 6 -1.20 7.43 -18.55
N VAL A 7 -0.18 6.90 -17.88
CA VAL A 7 0.31 7.42 -16.60
C VAL A 7 0.92 8.81 -16.80
N GLU A 8 1.77 8.99 -17.81
CA GLU A 8 2.38 10.29 -18.16
C GLU A 8 1.33 11.36 -18.44
N GLN A 9 0.30 11.02 -19.23
CA GLN A 9 -0.81 11.92 -19.51
C GLN A 9 -1.57 12.31 -18.24
N THR A 10 -1.80 11.36 -17.32
CA THR A 10 -2.51 11.62 -16.06
C THR A 10 -1.71 12.54 -15.14
N ILE A 11 -0.39 12.33 -15.04
CA ILE A 11 0.52 13.21 -14.30
C ILE A 11 0.49 14.61 -14.89
N HIS A 12 0.58 14.73 -16.22
CA HIS A 12 0.56 16.03 -16.89
C HIS A 12 -0.76 16.79 -16.67
N SER A 13 -1.90 16.10 -16.76
CA SER A 13 -3.22 16.70 -16.48
C SER A 13 -3.40 17.13 -15.01
N SER A 14 -2.74 16.45 -14.07
CA SER A 14 -2.79 16.78 -12.64
C SER A 14 -1.90 17.97 -12.26
N ASN A 15 -1.04 18.43 -13.19
CA ASN A 15 -0.08 19.51 -12.95
C ASN A 15 -0.73 20.90 -12.76
N ILE A 16 -2.04 21.02 -13.02
CA ILE A 16 -2.85 22.23 -12.78
C ILE A 16 -2.80 22.65 -11.30
N ILE A 17 -2.65 21.70 -10.38
CA ILE A 17 -2.61 21.95 -8.93
C ILE A 17 -1.34 22.71 -8.52
N HIS A 18 -0.21 22.54 -9.22
CA HIS A 18 1.04 23.26 -8.91
C HIS A 18 0.97 24.75 -9.22
N GLN A 19 -0.07 25.21 -9.94
CA GLN A 19 -0.31 26.64 -10.19
C GLN A 19 -1.12 27.29 -9.06
N ALA A 20 -1.70 26.50 -8.14
CA ALA A 20 -2.42 27.02 -6.99
C ALA A 20 -1.42 27.40 -5.87
N ASN A 21 -1.53 28.61 -5.35
CA ASN A 21 -0.80 29.00 -4.13
C ASN A 21 -1.49 28.35 -2.93
N VAL A 22 -0.88 27.30 -2.37
CA VAL A 22 -1.44 26.53 -1.25
C VAL A 22 -0.65 26.68 0.05
N ASP A 23 0.40 27.53 0.08
CA ASP A 23 1.31 27.66 1.23
C ASP A 23 0.61 28.12 2.52
N HIS A 24 -0.55 28.74 2.39
CA HIS A 24 -1.38 29.26 3.49
C HIS A 24 -2.59 28.37 3.81
N LEU A 25 -2.80 27.29 3.07
CA LEU A 25 -3.95 26.41 3.24
C LEU A 25 -3.59 25.21 4.11
N GLN A 26 -4.50 24.84 5.00
CA GLN A 26 -4.41 23.57 5.72
C GLN A 26 -4.99 22.45 4.85
N PRO A 27 -4.30 21.30 4.70
CA PRO A 27 -4.85 20.15 3.99
C PRO A 27 -6.13 19.64 4.67
N LEU A 28 -7.14 19.32 3.86
CA LEU A 28 -8.38 18.74 4.35
C LEU A 28 -8.23 17.22 4.49
N TYR A 29 -8.13 16.73 5.73
CA TYR A 29 -7.99 15.29 6.01
C TYR A 29 -9.33 14.56 6.17
N THR A 30 -10.37 15.26 6.62
CA THR A 30 -11.71 14.70 6.83
C THR A 30 -12.77 15.76 6.58
N LEU A 31 -13.91 15.35 6.00
CA LEU A 31 -15.06 16.22 5.73
C LEU A 31 -15.87 16.53 7.00
N VAL A 32 -15.69 15.74 8.06
CA VAL A 32 -16.36 15.89 9.34
C VAL A 32 -15.31 16.28 10.37
N GLU A 33 -15.40 17.50 10.89
CA GLU A 33 -14.54 17.94 11.97
C GLU A 33 -14.95 17.22 13.25
N THR A 34 -14.21 16.17 13.60
CA THR A 34 -14.31 15.54 14.92
C THR A 34 -13.26 16.17 15.83
N GLU A 35 -13.69 16.76 16.93
CA GLU A 35 -12.80 17.42 17.89
C GLU A 35 -11.82 16.46 18.58
N LEU A 36 -12.06 15.15 18.54
CA LEU A 36 -11.30 14.14 19.28
C LEU A 36 -10.89 12.96 18.38
N CYS A 37 -9.65 12.49 18.56
CA CYS A 37 -9.19 11.24 17.96
C CYS A 37 -10.05 10.06 18.49
N PRO A 38 -10.61 9.21 17.62
CA PRO A 38 -11.41 8.08 18.07
C PRO A 38 -10.55 7.09 18.85
N LEU A 39 -10.92 6.83 20.10
CA LEU A 39 -10.27 5.85 20.96
C LEU A 39 -11.04 4.53 20.93
N ARG A 40 -10.32 3.42 20.76
CA ARG A 40 -10.89 2.07 20.92
C ARG A 40 -10.85 1.68 22.40
N GLN A 41 -11.99 1.31 22.97
CA GLN A 41 -12.02 0.68 24.30
C GLN A 41 -11.26 -0.66 24.25
N THR A 42 -10.39 -0.89 25.23
CA THR A 42 -9.53 -2.08 25.30
C THR A 42 -10.20 -3.31 25.90
N ASP A 43 -11.53 -3.30 26.00
CA ASP A 43 -12.29 -4.46 26.46
C ASP A 43 -11.88 -5.70 25.64
N THR A 44 -11.58 -6.78 26.35
CA THR A 44 -11.23 -8.06 25.72
C THR A 44 -12.41 -8.52 24.88
N ILE A 45 -12.20 -8.67 23.58
CA ILE A 45 -13.20 -9.23 22.69
C ILE A 45 -13.43 -10.67 23.16
N SER A 46 -14.64 -10.98 23.64
CA SER A 46 -15.00 -12.35 24.03
C SER A 46 -14.65 -13.31 22.88
N ILE A 47 -14.05 -14.46 23.19
CA ILE A 47 -13.65 -15.47 22.18
C ILE A 47 -14.84 -15.90 21.32
N GLU A 48 -16.07 -15.81 21.84
CA GLU A 48 -17.32 -16.04 21.09
C GLU A 48 -17.59 -15.02 19.97
N LYS A 49 -16.97 -13.83 20.03
CA LYS A 49 -17.05 -12.78 19.00
C LYS A 49 -15.93 -12.90 17.96
N THR A 50 -15.01 -13.85 18.11
CA THR A 50 -13.98 -14.12 17.11
C THR A 50 -14.58 -14.96 15.98
N LEU A 51 -14.31 -14.59 14.73
CA LEU A 51 -14.75 -15.36 13.57
C LEU A 51 -14.21 -16.79 13.64
N GLN A 52 -15.07 -17.76 13.30
CA GLN A 52 -14.69 -19.17 13.26
C GLN A 52 -13.66 -19.38 12.13
N THR A 53 -12.69 -20.28 12.33
CA THR A 53 -11.62 -20.56 11.35
C THR A 53 -12.16 -20.81 9.94
N LYS A 54 -13.28 -21.53 9.83
CA LYS A 54 -13.96 -21.79 8.55
C LYS A 54 -14.40 -20.50 7.83
N GLN A 55 -14.92 -19.51 8.56
CA GLN A 55 -15.34 -18.22 8.01
C GLN A 55 -14.14 -17.37 7.60
N VAL A 56 -13.05 -17.42 8.39
CA VAL A 56 -11.82 -16.68 8.09
C VAL A 56 -11.18 -17.16 6.78
N LEU A 57 -11.25 -18.46 6.51
CA LEU A 57 -10.57 -19.10 5.38
C LEU A 57 -11.46 -19.24 4.12
N GLU A 58 -12.74 -18.89 4.18
CA GLU A 58 -13.69 -19.18 3.10
C GLU A 58 -13.34 -18.51 1.75
N ASN A 59 -12.69 -17.34 1.80
CA ASN A 59 -12.29 -16.56 0.63
C ASN A 59 -10.79 -16.65 0.33
N ALA A 60 -10.06 -17.52 1.04
CA ALA A 60 -8.62 -17.66 0.85
C ALA A 60 -8.32 -18.37 -0.47
N SER A 61 -7.43 -17.79 -1.28
CA SER A 61 -7.03 -18.37 -2.57
C SER A 61 -6.36 -19.73 -2.44
N ASN A 62 -5.68 -20.00 -1.33
CA ASN A 62 -5.05 -21.28 -1.04
C ASN A 62 -4.95 -21.50 0.48
N THR A 63 -5.28 -22.69 0.93
CA THR A 63 -5.27 -23.07 2.35
C THR A 63 -4.74 -24.49 2.52
N TYR A 64 -4.01 -24.72 3.61
CA TYR A 64 -3.54 -26.05 3.99
C TYR A 64 -3.63 -26.19 5.52
N GLU A 65 -4.32 -27.21 6.03
CA GLU A 65 -4.44 -27.49 7.47
C GLU A 65 -4.77 -26.24 8.32
N GLU A 66 -5.79 -25.48 7.91
CA GLU A 66 -6.22 -24.24 8.59
C GLU A 66 -5.26 -23.03 8.46
N TYR A 67 -4.19 -23.15 7.66
CA TYR A 67 -3.27 -22.06 7.37
C TYR A 67 -3.55 -21.42 6.01
N LEU A 68 -3.29 -20.11 5.90
CA LEU A 68 -3.18 -19.41 4.63
C LEU A 68 -1.85 -19.76 3.96
N VAL A 69 -1.90 -20.17 2.69
CA VAL A 69 -0.70 -20.58 1.95
C VAL A 69 -0.35 -19.53 0.89
N ALA A 70 0.88 -19.03 0.93
CA ALA A 70 1.45 -18.12 -0.07
C ALA A 70 2.85 -18.57 -0.48
N PRO A 71 3.33 -18.18 -1.68
CA PRO A 71 4.71 -18.43 -2.07
C PRO A 71 5.69 -17.81 -1.08
N MET A 72 6.70 -18.60 -0.68
CA MET A 72 7.80 -18.09 0.15
C MET A 72 8.60 -17.05 -0.63
N ILE A 73 8.79 -15.87 -0.05
CA ILE A 73 9.62 -14.81 -0.66
C ILE A 73 11.09 -15.23 -0.53
N GLY A 74 11.70 -15.64 -1.64
CA GLY A 74 13.13 -15.96 -1.72
C GLY A 74 14.05 -14.73 -1.65
N LYS A 75 15.35 -14.94 -1.43
CA LYS A 75 16.35 -13.86 -1.42
C LYS A 75 16.46 -13.24 -2.82
N ARG A 76 16.53 -11.89 -2.90
CA ARG A 76 16.80 -11.14 -4.13
C ARG A 76 18.02 -11.74 -4.85
N GLU A 77 17.84 -12.11 -6.12
CA GLU A 77 18.98 -12.35 -7.00
C GLU A 77 19.77 -11.04 -7.12
N SER A 78 21.01 -11.02 -6.61
CA SER A 78 21.91 -9.89 -6.79
C SER A 78 22.23 -9.76 -8.28
N GLN A 79 21.71 -8.72 -8.93
CA GLN A 79 22.19 -8.33 -10.24
C GLN A 79 23.67 -7.91 -10.12
N THR A 80 24.56 -8.69 -10.74
CA THR A 80 25.96 -8.33 -10.91
C THR A 80 26.02 -7.08 -11.79
N VAL A 81 26.33 -5.93 -11.21
CA VAL A 81 26.66 -4.73 -11.98
C VAL A 81 28.05 -4.96 -12.59
N GLU A 82 28.12 -5.23 -13.89
CA GLU A 82 29.38 -5.11 -14.62
C GLU A 82 29.89 -3.68 -14.47
N LYS A 83 31.04 -3.52 -13.80
CA LYS A 83 31.76 -2.25 -13.78
C LYS A 83 32.34 -2.03 -15.17
N VAL A 84 31.84 -1.03 -15.88
CA VAL A 84 32.49 -0.53 -17.10
C VAL A 84 33.86 0.02 -16.70
N ASP A 85 34.91 -0.62 -17.22
CA ASP A 85 36.30 -0.25 -16.99
C ASP A 85 36.59 1.12 -17.65
N LYS A 86 37.06 2.09 -16.86
CA LYS A 86 37.36 3.47 -17.31
C LYS A 86 38.84 3.65 -17.63
N THR A 87 39.45 2.72 -18.36
CA THR A 87 40.82 2.88 -18.86
C THR A 87 40.83 2.88 -20.38
N LYS A 88 40.47 4.05 -20.94
CA LYS A 88 40.93 4.59 -22.24
C LYS A 88 40.29 5.97 -22.42
N LEU A 89 40.95 6.98 -21.85
CA LEU A 89 40.92 8.36 -22.31
C LEU A 89 42.33 8.68 -22.79
#